data_AF-A0A7J9Q033-F1
#
_entry.id   AF-A0A7J9Q033-F1
#
_cell.length_a   1.000
_cell.length_b   1.000
_cell.length_c   1.000
_cell.angle_alpha   90.00
_cell.angle_beta   90.00
_cell.angle_gamma   90.00
#
_symmetry.space_group_name_H-M   'P 1'
#
loop_
_entity.id
_entity.type
_entity.pdbx_description
1 polymer ?
#
loop_
_entity_poly.entity_id
_entity_poly.type
_entity_poly.pdbx_seq_one_letter_code
_entity_poly.pdbx_strand_id
1 'polypeptide(L)'
;MGFFTDEKEDALKKCTIAQLKHMAEEKKIIAKPLFFQTTISEDAYTSTLYNSNKITLKYIKSVLDSKQTKKQVSTSIKNISVKNVAKAINDEFYITKSHDSEAEFERDFVNWARGRFGHVNVLPQYSVGRTKIDVVIGGVGVELKFPKSQRPLMTLRGQIDVYQKHFGDNLIVLLFSSKCESFAVAEFISDMKKRKITVIERK
;
A
#
# COMPACT_ATOMS: atom_id res chain seq x y z
N MET A 1 -37.71 26.67 -23.19
CA MET A 1 -36.38 27.20 -22.83
C MET A 1 -35.46 26.00 -22.64
N GLY A 2 -34.59 25.73 -23.61
CA GLY A 2 -33.55 24.72 -23.43
C GLY A 2 -32.51 25.27 -22.47
N PHE A 3 -32.22 24.56 -21.39
CA PHE A 3 -31.06 24.85 -20.55
C PHE A 3 -29.82 24.60 -21.39
N PHE A 4 -29.18 25.66 -21.89
CA PHE A 4 -27.82 25.56 -22.42
C PHE A 4 -26.93 25.29 -21.22
N THR A 5 -26.57 24.03 -21.01
CA THR A 5 -25.55 23.64 -20.05
C THR A 5 -24.22 24.23 -20.48
N ASP A 6 -23.49 24.85 -19.56
CA ASP A 6 -22.16 25.38 -19.83
C ASP A 6 -21.25 24.21 -20.24
N GLU A 7 -20.59 24.31 -21.41
CA GLU A 7 -19.70 23.27 -21.92
C GLU A 7 -18.64 22.83 -20.89
N LYS A 8 -18.25 23.72 -19.97
CA LYS A 8 -17.34 23.44 -18.86
C LYS A 8 -17.98 22.51 -17.84
N GLU A 9 -19.24 22.74 -17.48
CA GLU A 9 -19.97 21.91 -16.53
C GLU A 9 -20.21 20.50 -17.10
N ASP A 10 -20.61 20.42 -18.37
CA ASP A 10 -20.83 19.15 -19.06
C ASP A 10 -19.53 18.34 -19.21
N ALA A 11 -18.40 19.01 -19.43
CA ALA A 11 -17.10 18.36 -19.46
C ALA A 11 -16.68 17.84 -18.08
N LEU A 12 -16.97 18.57 -16.99
CA LEU A 12 -16.68 18.10 -15.63
C LEU A 12 -17.54 16.90 -15.24
N LYS A 13 -18.83 16.88 -15.59
CA LYS A 13 -19.73 15.73 -15.33
C LYS A 13 -19.31 14.45 -16.08
N LYS A 14 -18.47 14.56 -17.11
CA LYS A 14 -17.89 13.41 -17.83
C LYS A 14 -16.60 12.88 -17.16
N CYS A 15 -16.06 13.59 -16.18
CA CYS A 15 -14.85 13.18 -15.46
C CYS A 15 -15.20 12.21 -14.33
N THR A 16 -14.34 11.21 -14.10
CA THR A 16 -14.45 10.35 -12.92
C THR A 16 -14.02 11.10 -11.65
N ILE A 17 -14.48 10.66 -10.48
CA ILE A 17 -14.04 11.19 -9.17
C ILE A 17 -12.52 11.26 -9.05
N ALA A 18 -11.79 10.26 -9.56
CA ALA A 18 -10.32 10.25 -9.54
C ALA A 18 -9.71 11.39 -10.38
N GLN A 19 -10.27 11.67 -11.55
CA GLN A 19 -9.85 12.79 -12.41
C GLN A 19 -10.17 14.13 -11.74
N LEU A 20 -11.35 14.27 -11.15
CA LEU A 20 -11.73 15.47 -10.39
C LEU A 20 -10.75 15.73 -9.22
N LYS A 21 -10.40 14.69 -8.46
CA LYS A 21 -9.40 14.75 -7.38
C LYS A 21 -8.03 15.19 -7.88
N HIS A 22 -7.53 14.53 -8.92
CA HIS A 22 -6.24 14.88 -9.53
C HIS A 22 -6.19 16.34 -9.96
N MET A 23 -7.23 16.84 -10.63
CA MET A 23 -7.32 18.24 -11.05
C MET A 23 -7.31 19.20 -9.86
N ALA A 24 -8.03 18.88 -8.78
CA ALA A 24 -8.07 19.69 -7.57
C ALA A 24 -6.70 19.76 -6.87
N GLU A 25 -5.97 18.64 -6.83
CA GLU A 25 -4.63 18.53 -6.24
C GLU A 25 -3.58 19.26 -7.07
N GLU A 26 -3.53 19.00 -8.38
CA GLU A 26 -2.52 19.56 -9.28
C GLU A 26 -2.61 21.09 -9.33
N LYS A 27 -3.83 21.64 -9.36
CA LYS A 27 -4.06 23.10 -9.38
C LYS A 27 -4.09 23.72 -7.99
N LYS A 28 -3.89 22.93 -6.93
CA LYS A 28 -3.94 23.38 -5.53
C LYS A 28 -5.22 24.17 -5.24
N ILE A 29 -6.36 23.63 -5.67
CA ILE A 29 -7.69 24.23 -5.49
C ILE A 29 -8.26 23.86 -4.12
N ILE A 30 -7.94 22.65 -3.65
CA ILE A 30 -8.32 22.17 -2.32
C ILE A 30 -7.04 22.01 -1.50
N ALA A 31 -7.02 22.57 -0.29
CA ALA A 31 -5.91 22.41 0.64
C ALA A 31 -5.86 20.96 1.16
N LYS A 32 -4.65 20.37 1.24
CA LYS A 32 -4.41 19.01 1.73
C LYS A 32 -5.12 18.61 3.06
N PRO A 33 -5.45 19.50 4.02
CA PRO A 33 -6.12 19.08 5.26
C PRO A 33 -7.55 18.53 5.08
N LEU A 34 -8.22 18.84 3.97
CA LEU A 34 -9.59 18.36 3.69
C LEU A 34 -9.68 16.90 3.23
N PHE A 35 -8.54 16.20 3.11
CA PHE A 35 -8.51 14.78 2.70
C PHE A 35 -8.87 13.78 3.81
N PHE A 36 -8.83 14.20 5.08
CA PHE A 36 -8.92 13.27 6.21
C PHE A 36 -10.26 13.26 6.94
N GLN A 37 -11.18 14.15 6.60
CA GLN A 37 -12.48 14.19 7.24
C GLN A 37 -13.55 14.48 6.18
N THR A 38 -14.48 13.54 6.04
CA THR A 38 -15.66 13.54 5.15
C THR A 38 -15.43 13.18 3.68
N THR A 39 -16.23 12.22 3.20
CA THR A 39 -16.40 11.82 1.80
C THR A 39 -16.95 13.00 1.01
N ILE A 40 -16.08 13.83 0.44
CA ILE A 40 -16.50 14.90 -0.49
C ILE A 40 -17.24 14.25 -1.66
N SER A 41 -18.49 14.65 -1.88
CA SER A 41 -19.32 14.13 -2.97
C SER A 41 -18.81 14.56 -4.34
N GLU A 42 -19.16 13.81 -5.37
CA GLU A 42 -18.82 14.14 -6.77
C GLU A 42 -19.35 15.54 -7.17
N ASP A 43 -20.54 15.89 -6.71
CA ASP A 43 -21.15 17.21 -6.93
C ASP A 43 -20.35 18.34 -6.29
N ALA A 44 -19.79 18.10 -5.09
CA ALA A 44 -18.96 19.08 -4.40
C ALA A 44 -17.63 19.31 -5.13
N TYR A 45 -17.01 18.25 -5.67
CA TYR A 45 -15.83 18.39 -6.54
C TYR A 45 -16.15 19.14 -7.82
N THR A 46 -17.24 18.77 -8.50
CA THR A 46 -17.67 19.38 -9.75
C THR A 46 -17.93 20.88 -9.56
N SER A 47 -18.68 21.25 -8.53
CA SER A 47 -18.98 22.65 -8.20
C SER A 47 -17.72 23.46 -7.86
N THR A 48 -16.80 22.86 -7.09
CA THR A 48 -15.53 23.51 -6.70
C THR A 48 -14.64 23.77 -7.91
N LEU A 49 -14.51 22.79 -8.80
CA LEU A 49 -13.69 22.89 -10.00
C LEU A 49 -14.31 23.82 -11.04
N TYR A 50 -15.64 23.80 -11.18
CA TYR A 50 -16.37 24.68 -12.09
C TYR A 50 -16.14 26.16 -11.76
N ASN A 51 -16.19 26.51 -10.46
CA ASN A 51 -15.98 27.88 -10.00
C ASN A 51 -14.50 28.31 -9.96
N SER A 52 -13.56 27.41 -10.21
CA SER A 52 -12.13 27.74 -10.22
C SER A 52 -11.69 28.36 -11.55
N ASN A 53 -11.04 29.52 -11.47
CA ASN A 53 -10.35 30.14 -12.61
C ASN A 53 -9.10 29.36 -13.08
N LYS A 54 -8.59 28.44 -12.26
CA LYS A 54 -7.44 27.58 -12.59
C LYS A 54 -7.83 26.38 -13.45
N ILE A 55 -9.13 26.08 -13.57
CA ILE A 55 -9.67 24.98 -14.35
C ILE A 55 -10.32 25.56 -15.59
N THR A 56 -9.70 25.33 -16.74
CA THR A 56 -10.23 25.76 -18.05
C THR A 56 -10.85 24.60 -18.80
N LEU A 57 -11.79 24.87 -19.70
CA LEU A 57 -12.39 23.84 -20.57
C LEU A 57 -11.32 23.07 -21.36
N LYS A 58 -10.28 23.77 -21.84
CA LYS A 58 -9.12 23.16 -22.53
C LYS A 58 -8.40 22.15 -21.64
N TYR A 59 -8.21 22.47 -20.36
CA TYR A 59 -7.58 21.56 -19.41
C TYR A 59 -8.48 20.36 -19.09
N ILE A 60 -9.78 20.56 -18.89
CA ILE A 60 -10.73 19.46 -18.66
C ILE A 60 -10.75 18.51 -19.85
N LYS A 61 -10.82 19.03 -21.09
CA LYS A 61 -10.73 18.23 -22.31
C LYS A 61 -9.41 17.46 -22.37
N SER A 62 -8.27 18.09 -22.04
CA SER A 62 -6.99 17.38 -21.99
C SER A 62 -6.96 16.23 -20.96
N VAL A 63 -7.64 16.37 -19.82
CA VAL A 63 -7.76 15.32 -18.80
C VAL A 63 -8.70 14.20 -19.26
N LEU A 64 -9.77 14.52 -19.99
CA LEU A 64 -10.67 13.52 -20.59
C LEU A 64 -10.00 12.76 -21.73
N ASP A 65 -9.26 13.46 -22.58
CA ASP A 65 -8.53 12.92 -23.74
C ASP A 65 -7.29 12.12 -23.30
N SER A 66 -6.75 12.40 -22.11
CA SER A 66 -5.67 11.62 -21.50
C SER A 66 -6.04 10.15 -21.20
N LYS A 67 -7.28 9.72 -21.49
CA LYS A 67 -7.75 8.32 -21.45
C LYS A 67 -6.96 7.34 -22.31
N GLN A 68 -6.04 7.77 -23.18
CA GLN A 68 -5.15 6.87 -23.93
C GLN A 68 -3.67 6.94 -23.57
N THR A 69 -3.26 7.85 -22.70
CA THR A 69 -1.93 7.84 -22.10
C THR A 69 -2.08 7.69 -20.59
N LYS A 70 -2.53 6.50 -20.17
CA LYS A 70 -1.73 5.83 -19.15
C LYS A 70 -0.34 5.72 -19.76
N LYS A 71 0.48 6.76 -19.56
CA LYS A 71 1.88 6.53 -19.23
C LYS A 71 1.75 5.62 -18.00
N GLN A 72 1.67 4.32 -18.23
CA GLN A 72 2.45 3.39 -17.45
C GLN A 72 3.83 4.03 -17.45
N VAL A 73 4.08 4.90 -16.48
CA VAL A 73 5.36 4.86 -15.83
C VAL A 73 5.36 3.45 -15.28
N SER A 74 5.76 2.50 -16.11
CA SER A 74 6.38 1.27 -15.65
C SER A 74 7.64 1.76 -14.96
N THR A 75 7.49 2.38 -13.78
CA THR A 75 8.50 2.28 -12.75
C THR A 75 8.53 0.80 -12.51
N SER A 76 9.41 0.12 -13.26
CA SER A 76 9.68 -1.28 -13.10
C SER A 76 9.99 -1.42 -11.62
N ILE A 77 9.09 -2.08 -10.89
CA ILE A 77 9.36 -2.44 -9.49
C ILE A 77 10.71 -3.13 -9.55
N LYS A 78 11.70 -2.55 -8.88
CA LYS A 78 13.04 -3.13 -8.89
C LYS A 78 12.92 -4.52 -8.30
N ASN A 79 13.48 -5.52 -8.97
CA ASN A 79 13.59 -6.84 -8.40
C ASN A 79 14.68 -6.81 -7.32
N ILE A 80 14.26 -6.69 -6.06
CA ILE A 80 15.16 -6.61 -4.91
C ILE A 80 15.28 -8.03 -4.33
N SER A 81 16.50 -8.49 -4.07
CA SER A 81 16.69 -9.84 -3.52
C SER A 81 16.16 -9.94 -2.09
N VAL A 82 15.59 -11.10 -1.73
CA VAL A 82 15.15 -11.39 -0.35
C VAL A 82 16.28 -11.21 0.67
N LYS A 83 17.52 -11.55 0.31
CA LYS A 83 18.71 -11.35 1.17
C LYS A 83 18.94 -9.88 1.48
N ASN A 84 18.77 -8.98 0.49
CA ASN A 84 18.97 -7.55 0.70
C ASN A 84 17.86 -6.97 1.58
N VAL A 85 16.61 -7.37 1.36
CA VAL A 85 15.49 -6.96 2.22
C VAL A 85 15.70 -7.46 3.64
N ALA A 86 16.02 -8.74 3.83
CA ALA A 86 16.25 -9.33 5.13
C ALA A 86 17.42 -8.68 5.88
N LYS A 87 18.54 -8.39 5.18
CA LYS A 87 19.68 -7.67 5.74
C LYS A 87 19.29 -6.26 6.19
N ALA A 88 18.58 -5.50 5.37
CA ALA A 88 18.12 -4.16 5.76
C ALA A 88 17.17 -4.20 6.97
N ILE A 89 16.25 -5.17 7.03
CA ILE A 89 15.38 -5.34 8.20
C ILE A 89 16.23 -5.64 9.46
N ASN A 90 17.28 -6.47 9.34
CA ASN A 90 18.24 -6.79 10.41
C ASN A 90 19.09 -5.62 10.88
N ASP A 91 19.63 -4.86 9.94
CA ASP A 91 20.64 -3.86 10.26
C ASP A 91 20.04 -2.48 10.54
N GLU A 92 18.82 -2.20 10.06
CA GLU A 92 18.31 -0.82 9.97
C GLU A 92 16.89 -0.63 10.54
N PHE A 93 16.05 -1.68 10.62
CA PHE A 93 14.69 -1.54 11.14
C PHE A 93 14.65 -1.76 12.67
N TYR A 94 14.50 -0.66 13.40
CA TYR A 94 14.37 -0.66 14.86
C TYR A 94 13.02 -0.14 15.30
N ILE A 95 12.48 -0.77 16.34
CA ILE A 95 11.21 -0.40 16.94
C ILE A 95 11.53 0.55 18.09
N THR A 96 11.19 1.82 17.90
CA THR A 96 11.56 2.91 18.81
C THR A 96 10.50 3.22 19.85
N LYS A 97 9.33 2.59 19.76
CA LYS A 97 8.19 2.77 20.68
C LYS A 97 7.40 1.47 20.81
N SER A 98 6.64 1.32 21.88
CA SER A 98 5.65 0.24 21.99
C SER A 98 4.54 0.41 20.95
N HIS A 99 4.08 -0.69 20.39
CA HIS A 99 2.92 -0.74 19.50
C HIS A 99 1.74 -1.39 20.22
N ASP A 100 0.58 -0.76 20.17
CA ASP A 100 -0.63 -1.29 20.81
C ASP A 100 -1.41 -2.23 19.87
N SER A 101 -1.06 -2.24 18.57
CA SER A 101 -1.67 -3.11 17.56
C SER A 101 -0.75 -3.48 16.40
N GLU A 102 -1.08 -4.57 15.70
CA GLU A 102 -0.40 -5.04 14.48
C GLU A 102 -0.47 -3.99 13.35
N ALA A 103 -1.58 -3.24 13.26
CA ALA A 103 -1.77 -2.20 12.25
C ALA A 103 -0.85 -0.98 12.45
N GLU A 104 -0.56 -0.60 13.70
CA GLU A 104 0.39 0.48 13.98
C GLU A 104 1.82 0.06 13.63
N PHE A 105 2.16 -1.19 13.95
CA PHE A 105 3.44 -1.77 13.60
C PHE A 105 3.63 -1.85 12.08
N GLU A 106 2.61 -2.32 11.36
CA GLU A 106 2.62 -2.36 9.90
C GLU A 106 2.84 -0.98 9.30
N ARG A 107 2.12 0.04 9.79
CA ARG A 107 2.28 1.42 9.32
C ARG A 107 3.71 1.92 9.49
N ASP A 108 4.32 1.69 10.65
CA ASP A 108 5.69 2.13 10.92
C ASP A 108 6.70 1.36 10.06
N PHE A 109 6.51 0.05 9.88
CA PHE A 109 7.32 -0.77 8.98
C PHE A 109 7.22 -0.30 7.52
N VAL A 110 6.01 -0.02 7.03
CA VAL A 110 5.78 0.50 5.67
C VAL A 110 6.46 1.85 5.48
N ASN A 111 6.39 2.75 6.47
CA ASN A 111 7.05 4.05 6.40
C ASN A 111 8.57 3.91 6.33
N TRP A 112 9.16 3.06 7.18
CA TRP A 112 10.59 2.74 7.11
C TRP A 112 10.97 2.14 5.75
N ALA A 113 10.23 1.13 5.28
CA ALA A 113 10.50 0.46 4.02
C ALA A 113 10.42 1.41 2.83
N ARG A 114 9.46 2.35 2.82
CA ARG A 114 9.35 3.38 1.79
C ARG A 114 10.51 4.37 1.80
N GLY A 115 10.98 4.77 2.99
CA GLY A 115 12.18 5.57 3.13
C GLY A 115 13.43 4.85 2.62
N ARG A 116 13.51 3.53 2.84
CA ARG A 116 14.68 2.71 2.51
C ARG A 116 14.75 2.24 1.06
N PHE A 117 13.63 1.80 0.50
CA PHE A 117 13.55 1.15 -0.81
C PHE A 117 12.85 2.01 -1.86
N GLY A 118 12.28 3.15 -1.45
CA GLY A 118 11.52 4.05 -2.30
C GLY A 118 10.04 3.67 -2.41
N HIS A 119 9.17 4.67 -2.44
CA HIS A 119 7.71 4.49 -2.43
C HIS A 119 7.18 3.56 -3.53
N VAL A 120 7.75 3.63 -4.74
CA VAL A 120 7.31 2.83 -5.90
C VAL A 120 7.60 1.33 -5.75
N ASN A 121 8.53 0.95 -4.87
CA ASN A 121 8.91 -0.45 -4.65
C ASN A 121 8.19 -1.08 -3.45
N VAL A 122 7.36 -0.32 -2.72
CA VAL A 122 6.71 -0.80 -1.49
C VAL A 122 5.19 -0.73 -1.62
N LEU A 123 4.57 -1.91 -1.69
CA LEU A 123 3.13 -2.09 -1.81
C LEU A 123 2.57 -2.65 -0.51
N PRO A 124 1.86 -1.85 0.31
CA PRO A 124 1.18 -2.36 1.49
C PRO A 124 -0.10 -3.12 1.10
N GLN A 125 -0.48 -4.10 1.92
CA GLN A 125 -1.74 -4.84 1.83
C GLN A 125 -2.01 -5.43 0.43
N TYR A 126 -0.98 -6.10 -0.13
CA TYR A 126 -1.00 -6.62 -1.49
C TYR A 126 -1.83 -7.91 -1.57
N SER A 127 -2.83 -7.92 -2.46
CA SER A 127 -3.71 -9.07 -2.64
C SER A 127 -3.00 -10.24 -3.32
N VAL A 128 -3.03 -11.41 -2.68
CA VAL A 128 -2.54 -12.69 -3.22
C VAL A 128 -3.68 -13.69 -3.19
N GLY A 129 -4.36 -13.86 -4.33
CA GLY A 129 -5.57 -14.67 -4.39
C GLY A 129 -6.69 -14.11 -3.49
N ARG A 130 -7.09 -14.85 -2.46
CA ARG A 130 -8.13 -14.44 -1.49
C ARG A 130 -7.57 -13.86 -0.19
N THR A 131 -6.25 -13.80 -0.04
CA THR A 131 -5.58 -13.26 1.15
C THR A 131 -4.82 -11.99 0.77
N LYS A 132 -4.27 -11.29 1.78
CA LYS A 132 -3.42 -10.13 1.58
C LYS A 132 -2.15 -10.32 2.39
N ILE A 133 -1.01 -10.16 1.73
CA ILE A 133 0.27 -10.05 2.41
C ILE A 133 0.48 -8.61 2.87
N ASP A 134 1.05 -8.43 4.05
CA ASP A 134 1.12 -7.11 4.67
C ASP A 134 1.93 -6.11 3.83
N VAL A 135 3.08 -6.52 3.30
CA VAL A 135 3.91 -5.66 2.44
C VAL A 135 4.60 -6.45 1.34
N VAL A 136 4.70 -5.87 0.15
CA VAL A 136 5.64 -6.30 -0.90
C VAL A 136 6.72 -5.25 -1.09
N ILE A 137 7.99 -5.67 -1.05
CA ILE A 137 9.18 -4.83 -1.25
C ILE A 137 9.95 -5.35 -2.46
N GLY A 138 9.85 -4.67 -3.60
CA GLY A 138 10.64 -5.02 -4.78
C GLY A 138 10.43 -6.46 -5.28
N GLY A 139 9.22 -7.01 -5.12
CA GLY A 139 8.90 -8.41 -5.43
C GLY A 139 9.11 -9.40 -4.28
N VAL A 140 9.58 -8.96 -3.11
CA VAL A 140 9.68 -9.77 -1.89
C VAL A 140 8.44 -9.59 -1.04
N GLY A 141 7.75 -10.68 -0.73
CA GLY A 141 6.64 -10.67 0.22
C GLY A 141 7.15 -10.60 1.66
N VAL A 142 6.55 -9.73 2.47
CA VAL A 142 6.82 -9.61 3.91
C VAL A 142 5.51 -9.70 4.67
N GLU A 143 5.36 -10.75 5.48
CA GLU A 143 4.26 -10.87 6.44
C GLU A 143 4.75 -10.50 7.84
N LEU A 144 4.00 -9.64 8.52
CA LEU A 144 4.25 -9.18 9.87
C LEU A 144 3.36 -9.96 10.83
N LYS A 145 3.92 -10.50 11.92
CA LYS A 145 3.11 -11.19 12.93
C LYS A 145 3.51 -10.87 14.35
N PHE A 146 2.49 -10.62 15.17
CA PHE A 146 2.62 -10.48 16.61
C PHE A 146 1.93 -11.65 17.34
N PRO A 147 2.57 -12.84 17.42
CA PRO A 147 1.94 -14.02 17.99
C PRO A 147 1.77 -13.89 19.51
N LYS A 148 0.53 -13.67 19.95
CA LYS A 148 0.13 -13.72 21.37
C LYS A 148 -0.14 -15.15 21.87
N SER A 149 -0.30 -16.10 20.95
CA SER A 149 -0.55 -17.53 21.21
C SER A 149 -0.18 -18.36 19.98
N GLN A 150 -0.34 -19.69 20.05
CA GLN A 150 -0.03 -20.59 18.94
C GLN A 150 -1.00 -20.45 17.76
N ARG A 151 -2.26 -20.05 18.01
CA ARG A 151 -3.30 -19.95 16.97
C ARG A 151 -2.92 -19.00 15.81
N PRO A 152 -2.42 -17.77 16.05
CA PRO A 152 -1.89 -16.91 14.99
C PRO A 152 -0.82 -17.58 14.11
N LEU A 153 0.07 -18.38 14.70
CA LEU A 153 1.12 -19.09 13.94
C LEU A 153 0.53 -20.20 13.07
N MET A 154 -0.49 -20.92 13.57
CA MET A 154 -1.21 -21.92 12.79
C MET A 154 -1.97 -21.30 11.61
N THR A 155 -2.66 -20.17 11.84
CA THR A 155 -3.32 -19.42 10.75
C THR A 155 -2.29 -19.00 9.70
N LEU A 156 -1.16 -18.46 10.15
CA LEU A 156 -0.09 -18.04 9.25
C LEU A 156 0.44 -19.21 8.42
N ARG A 157 0.65 -20.41 9.00
CA ARG A 157 1.06 -21.60 8.23
C ARG A 157 0.16 -21.85 7.00
N GLY A 158 -1.15 -21.69 7.15
CA GLY A 158 -2.10 -21.83 6.03
C GLY A 158 -2.00 -20.72 4.98
N GLN A 159 -1.73 -19.48 5.39
CA GLN A 159 -1.53 -18.36 4.47
C GLN A 159 -0.22 -18.47 3.69
N ILE A 160 0.84 -18.98 4.34
CA ILE A 160 2.16 -19.15 3.74
C ILE A 160 2.11 -20.05 2.50
N ASP A 161 1.24 -21.07 2.45
CA ASP A 161 1.07 -21.90 1.25
C ASP A 161 0.60 -21.09 0.03
N VAL A 162 -0.25 -20.09 0.26
CA VAL A 162 -0.74 -19.20 -0.79
C VAL A 162 0.35 -18.22 -1.19
N TYR A 163 1.04 -17.63 -0.22
CA TYR A 163 2.11 -16.67 -0.50
C TYR A 163 3.30 -17.32 -1.19
N GLN A 164 3.70 -18.52 -0.79
CA GLN A 164 4.82 -19.24 -1.39
C GLN A 164 4.55 -19.63 -2.84
N LYS A 165 3.30 -19.96 -3.21
CA LYS A 165 2.93 -20.17 -4.62
C LYS A 165 3.11 -18.93 -5.48
N HIS A 166 3.02 -17.74 -4.88
CA HIS A 166 3.14 -16.46 -5.59
C HIS A 166 4.57 -15.92 -5.59
N PHE A 167 5.23 -15.89 -4.43
CA PHE A 167 6.55 -15.28 -4.26
C PHE A 167 7.71 -16.29 -4.32
N GLY A 168 7.43 -17.61 -4.30
CA GLY A 168 8.46 -18.64 -4.18
C GLY A 168 9.28 -18.46 -2.89
N ASP A 169 10.60 -18.48 -3.03
CA ASP A 169 11.55 -18.28 -1.93
C ASP A 169 11.73 -16.80 -1.53
N ASN A 170 11.10 -15.85 -2.25
CA ASN A 170 11.14 -14.42 -1.94
C ASN A 170 10.10 -14.02 -0.88
N LEU A 171 10.09 -14.73 0.25
CA LEU A 171 9.15 -14.52 1.35
C LEU A 171 9.89 -14.35 2.66
N ILE A 172 9.50 -13.32 3.41
CA ILE A 172 9.98 -13.02 4.75
C ILE A 172 8.79 -13.05 5.72
N VAL A 173 8.96 -13.75 6.84
CA VAL A 173 8.08 -13.61 8.00
C VAL A 173 8.83 -12.81 9.06
N LEU A 174 8.29 -11.67 9.45
CA LEU A 174 8.81 -10.84 10.53
C LEU A 174 7.96 -11.05 11.78
N LEU A 175 8.51 -11.78 12.75
CA LEU A 175 7.89 -12.01 14.05
C LEU A 175 8.32 -10.90 15.01
N PHE A 176 7.35 -10.20 15.58
CA PHE A 176 7.60 -9.22 16.63
C PHE A 176 7.12 -9.72 17.99
N SER A 177 7.93 -9.46 19.03
CA SER A 177 7.68 -9.62 20.46
C SER A 177 6.68 -10.74 20.79
N SER A 178 7.22 -11.96 20.88
CA SER A 178 6.42 -13.16 21.10
C SER A 178 5.97 -13.25 22.56
N LYS A 179 4.70 -12.95 22.83
CA LYS A 179 4.02 -13.41 24.05
C LYS A 179 3.63 -14.89 23.98
N CYS A 180 3.76 -15.50 22.79
CA CYS A 180 3.61 -16.93 22.57
C CYS A 180 4.77 -17.72 23.22
N GLU A 181 4.48 -18.95 23.63
CA GLU A 181 5.48 -19.89 24.15
C GLU A 181 6.66 -20.08 23.18
N SER A 182 7.88 -20.03 23.72
CA SER A 182 9.14 -20.13 22.97
C SER A 182 9.22 -21.39 22.11
N PHE A 183 8.68 -22.52 22.59
CA PHE A 183 8.68 -23.78 21.84
C PHE A 183 7.84 -23.68 20.56
N ALA A 184 6.64 -23.12 20.63
CA ALA A 184 5.77 -22.95 19.46
C ALA A 184 6.39 -22.01 18.41
N VAL A 185 7.07 -20.96 18.85
CA VAL A 185 7.81 -20.05 17.95
C VAL A 185 8.99 -20.77 17.29
N ALA A 186 9.77 -21.54 18.06
CA ALA A 186 10.89 -22.30 17.54
C ALA A 186 10.47 -23.38 16.53
N GLU A 187 9.38 -24.10 16.80
CA GLU A 187 8.77 -25.06 15.89
C GLU A 187 8.34 -24.38 14.58
N PHE A 188 7.63 -23.25 14.68
CA PHE A 188 7.22 -22.46 13.52
C PHE A 188 8.43 -22.01 12.67
N ILE A 189 9.47 -21.47 13.30
CA ILE A 189 10.70 -21.05 12.61
C ILE A 189 11.36 -22.24 11.90
N SER A 190 11.44 -23.40 12.56
CA SER A 190 11.99 -24.63 11.99
C SER A 190 11.25 -25.04 10.72
N ASP A 191 9.92 -25.00 10.75
CA ASP A 191 9.08 -25.34 9.58
C ASP A 191 9.24 -24.35 8.44
N MET A 192 9.27 -23.03 8.73
CA MET A 192 9.50 -22.01 7.71
C MET A 192 10.88 -22.18 7.04
N LYS A 193 11.92 -22.51 7.82
CA LYS A 193 13.27 -22.79 7.29
C LYS A 193 13.30 -24.00 6.36
N LYS A 194 12.61 -25.10 6.72
CA LYS A 194 12.48 -26.29 5.84
C LYS A 194 11.83 -25.92 4.50
N ARG A 195 10.96 -24.91 4.51
CA ARG A 195 10.29 -24.35 3.33
C ARG A 195 11.09 -23.25 2.62
N LYS A 196 12.34 -22.98 3.02
CA LYS A 196 13.21 -21.92 2.49
C LYS A 196 12.68 -20.50 2.68
N ILE A 197 11.79 -20.29 3.64
CA ILE A 197 11.26 -18.98 3.99
C ILE A 197 12.18 -18.33 5.01
N THR A 198 12.51 -17.06 4.80
CA THR A 198 13.31 -16.29 5.75
C THR A 198 12.44 -15.86 6.91
N VAL A 199 12.81 -16.21 8.14
CA VAL A 199 12.13 -15.71 9.35
C VAL A 199 13.07 -14.80 10.11
N ILE A 200 12.58 -13.61 10.46
CA ILE A 200 13.28 -12.65 11.29
C ILE A 200 12.48 -12.50 12.58
N GLU A 201 13.13 -12.72 13.71
CA GLU A 201 12.55 -12.49 15.03
C GLU A 201 13.08 -11.17 15.58
N ARG A 202 12.16 -10.36 16.12
CA ARG A 202 12.45 -9.13 16.87
C ARG A 202 11.81 -9.23 18.23
N LYS A 203 12.64 -9.21 19.28
CA LYS A 203 12.21 -9.22 20.67
C LYS A 203 12.03 -7.79 21.17
#